data_AF-A0A8C6YUA1-F1
#
_entry.id   AF-A0A8C6YUA1-F1
#
_cell.length_a   1.000
_cell.length_b   1.000
_cell.length_c   1.000
_cell.angle_alpha   90.00
_cell.angle_beta   90.00
_cell.angle_gamma   90.00
#
_symmetry.space_group_name_H-M   'P 1'
#
loop_
_entity.id
_entity.type
_entity.pdbx_description
1 polymer ?
#
loop_
_entity_poly.entity_id
_entity_poly.type
_entity_poly.pdbx_seq_one_letter_code
_entity_poly.pdbx_strand_id
1 'polypeptide(L)'
;AARRLRGGGGGSVRGTLFCTNLRVAFVPGAQVSGGPACSFAKPKVLTAASSLKFIPEELAVHCRDFRLLRFHFHESGLQPQAFRVAMAIAQAREAATWPGHAGPTPLFESLHDWEKELKRQGAVGWRVSAVNERFDMATSLPRYLWVPGRLLDKDLKRAFAHFEERRVPRLCWHHPGGSDLLRTAGFHAASEPQREDVRCLEALLRGGHGQCVLVAPGELPSLAELQLSYGKLRALCLPDSPVPDDKWLSALEGTRWLDHVRACVRKASEVASLLAARRCSVVLQEPHDRDFNCLLASLAQLLADPHARTLPGFQSLVQREWVAAGHPFARRLGLGRPSPRDEVRAGGTGCG
;
A
#
# COMPACT_ATOMS: atom_id res chain seq x y z
N ALA A 1 -1.23 13.08 -34.99
CA ALA A 1 -1.41 11.65 -35.32
C ALA A 1 -0.26 10.85 -34.71
N ALA A 2 -0.52 9.66 -34.18
CA ALA A 2 0.48 8.80 -33.55
C ALA A 2 0.39 7.37 -34.10
N ARG A 3 1.50 6.64 -34.05
CA ARG A 3 1.52 5.19 -34.29
C ARG A 3 1.73 4.47 -32.96
N ARG A 4 0.83 3.54 -32.62
CA ARG A 4 0.98 2.64 -31.46
C ARG A 4 1.57 1.31 -31.91
N LEU A 5 2.65 0.87 -31.27
CA LEU A 5 3.17 -0.49 -31.48
C LEU A 5 2.27 -1.50 -30.77
N ARG A 6 1.95 -2.62 -31.43
CA ARG A 6 1.33 -3.77 -30.74
C ARG A 6 2.45 -4.59 -30.09
N GLY A 7 2.22 -5.08 -28.87
CA GLY A 7 3.17 -5.98 -28.21
C GLY A 7 3.27 -7.32 -28.98
N GLY A 8 4.47 -7.89 -29.07
CA GLY A 8 4.72 -9.20 -29.67
C GLY A 8 4.76 -9.21 -31.20
N GLY A 9 5.71 -8.50 -31.82
CA GLY A 9 5.98 -8.59 -33.27
C GLY A 9 4.89 -8.06 -34.23
N GLY A 10 3.70 -7.71 -33.71
CA GLY A 10 2.62 -7.13 -34.49
C GLY A 10 2.91 -5.67 -34.84
N GLY A 11 2.86 -5.33 -36.12
CA GLY A 11 3.19 -4.00 -36.66
C GLY A 11 2.48 -2.79 -36.01
N SER A 12 2.84 -1.59 -36.46
CA SER A 12 2.32 -0.34 -35.90
C SER A 12 0.90 -0.01 -36.40
N VAL A 13 0.05 0.51 -35.51
CA VAL A 13 -1.29 1.00 -35.84
C VAL A 13 -1.30 2.52 -35.79
N ARG A 14 -1.65 3.18 -36.91
CA ARG A 14 -1.83 4.63 -36.95
C ARG A 14 -3.17 5.04 -36.31
N GLY A 15 -3.18 6.15 -35.59
CA GLY A 15 -4.39 6.67 -34.96
C GLY A 15 -4.20 8.03 -34.32
N THR A 16 -5.20 8.43 -33.55
CA THR A 16 -5.22 9.70 -32.81
C THR A 16 -5.09 9.40 -31.32
N LEU A 17 -4.08 10.01 -30.69
CA LEU A 17 -3.89 9.98 -29.25
C LEU A 17 -4.64 11.15 -28.63
N PHE A 18 -5.69 10.84 -27.87
CA PHE A 18 -6.44 11.78 -27.06
C PHE A 18 -5.90 11.78 -25.64
N CYS A 19 -5.73 12.99 -25.12
CA CYS A 19 -5.11 13.24 -23.84
C CYS A 19 -6.02 14.20 -23.08
N THR A 20 -6.66 13.73 -22.01
CA THR A 20 -7.45 14.58 -21.11
C THR A 20 -6.79 14.64 -19.74
N ASN A 21 -7.25 15.53 -18.85
CA ASN A 21 -6.80 15.57 -17.45
C ASN A 21 -7.09 14.27 -16.65
N LEU A 22 -7.79 13.28 -17.21
CA LEU A 22 -8.16 12.05 -16.50
C LEU A 22 -7.67 10.77 -17.19
N ARG A 23 -7.46 10.80 -18.50
CA ARG A 23 -7.13 9.60 -19.29
C ARG A 23 -6.29 9.90 -20.52
N VAL A 24 -5.48 8.91 -20.90
CA VAL A 24 -4.90 8.79 -22.23
C VAL A 24 -5.71 7.75 -22.99
N ALA A 25 -6.26 8.12 -24.13
CA ALA A 25 -7.03 7.23 -25.01
C ALA A 25 -6.42 7.25 -26.41
N PHE A 26 -6.20 6.08 -27.00
CA PHE A 26 -5.75 5.96 -28.39
C PHE A 26 -6.90 5.41 -29.24
N VAL A 27 -7.29 6.16 -30.27
CA VAL A 27 -8.32 5.75 -31.22
C VAL A 27 -7.63 5.40 -32.54
N PRO A 28 -7.65 4.12 -32.97
CA PRO A 28 -7.11 3.71 -34.26
C PRO A 28 -7.81 4.43 -35.42
N GLY A 29 -7.06 4.81 -36.46
CA GLY A 29 -7.62 5.24 -37.75
C GLY A 29 -7.71 4.06 -38.73
N ALA A 30 -8.32 4.29 -39.90
CA ALA A 30 -8.38 3.30 -40.98
C ALA A 30 -6.98 2.77 -41.35
N GLN A 31 -6.92 1.46 -41.59
CA GLN A 31 -5.70 0.64 -41.63
C GLN A 31 -4.82 0.97 -42.85
N VAL A 32 -3.52 1.22 -42.63
CA VAL A 32 -2.48 1.18 -43.70
C VAL A 32 -1.24 0.48 -43.13
N SER A 33 -0.65 -0.40 -43.95
CA SER A 33 0.51 -1.25 -43.71
C SER A 33 1.76 -0.51 -43.25
N GLY A 34 2.62 -1.25 -42.54
CA GLY A 34 3.74 -0.76 -41.73
C GLY A 34 4.90 -0.12 -42.49
N GLY A 35 5.61 0.76 -41.78
CA GLY A 35 6.95 1.25 -42.13
C GLY A 35 7.95 0.84 -41.04
N PRO A 36 9.26 0.88 -41.32
CA PRO A 36 10.30 0.31 -40.45
C PRO A 36 10.45 1.10 -39.14
N ALA A 37 10.88 0.41 -38.08
CA ALA A 37 11.19 0.99 -36.78
C ALA A 37 12.60 1.61 -36.80
N CYS A 38 12.71 2.88 -36.42
CA CYS A 38 13.98 3.61 -36.36
C CYS A 38 14.76 3.31 -35.06
N SER A 39 16.09 3.44 -35.17
CA SER A 39 17.08 3.25 -34.10
C SER A 39 16.88 4.20 -32.91
N PHE A 40 17.02 3.68 -31.69
CA PHE A 40 16.68 4.36 -30.45
C PHE A 40 17.88 5.03 -29.76
N ALA A 41 17.72 6.29 -29.33
CA ALA A 41 18.59 6.94 -28.36
C ALA A 41 18.19 6.55 -26.92
N LYS A 42 19.12 6.69 -25.96
CA LYS A 42 18.90 6.34 -24.54
C LYS A 42 17.63 7.03 -23.99
N PRO A 43 16.70 6.28 -23.36
CA PRO A 43 15.46 6.85 -22.85
C PRO A 43 15.74 7.84 -21.71
N LYS A 44 15.10 9.01 -21.76
CA LYS A 44 15.16 10.03 -20.69
C LYS A 44 13.87 9.98 -19.88
N VAL A 45 13.99 9.68 -18.58
CA VAL A 45 12.86 9.78 -17.64
C VAL A 45 12.49 11.26 -17.49
N LEU A 46 11.23 11.59 -17.76
CA LEU A 46 10.71 12.94 -17.66
C LEU A 46 10.04 13.16 -16.30
N THR A 47 10.40 14.26 -15.65
CA THR A 47 9.78 14.75 -14.40
C THR A 47 9.06 16.08 -14.66
N ALA A 48 8.20 16.51 -13.74
CA ALA A 48 7.45 17.78 -13.87
C ALA A 48 8.32 19.03 -14.02
N ALA A 49 9.60 18.96 -13.62
CA ALA A 49 10.58 20.04 -13.75
C ALA A 49 11.48 19.90 -15.01
N SER A 50 11.26 18.87 -15.82
CA SER A 50 12.11 18.60 -16.99
C SER A 50 11.80 19.57 -18.13
N SER A 51 12.77 20.42 -18.48
CA SER A 51 12.80 21.09 -19.77
C SER A 51 13.48 20.19 -20.80
N LEU A 52 12.84 20.01 -21.95
CA LEU A 52 13.44 19.32 -23.09
C LEU A 52 13.95 20.36 -24.08
N LYS A 53 15.19 20.15 -24.56
CA LYS A 53 15.82 20.97 -25.60
C LYS A 53 15.41 20.55 -27.02
N PHE A 54 14.63 19.48 -27.16
CA PHE A 54 14.24 18.88 -28.44
C PHE A 54 12.82 18.32 -28.37
N ILE A 55 12.21 18.10 -29.53
CA ILE A 55 10.87 17.51 -29.66
C ILE A 55 11.01 15.99 -29.73
N PRO A 56 10.39 15.22 -28.81
CA PRO A 56 10.52 13.76 -28.82
C PRO A 56 9.72 13.12 -29.96
N GLU A 57 10.31 12.11 -30.60
CA GLU A 57 9.70 11.29 -31.64
C GLU A 57 8.96 10.06 -31.07
N GLU A 58 9.25 9.69 -29.83
CA GLU A 58 8.62 8.59 -29.11
C GLU A 58 8.16 9.03 -27.71
N LEU A 59 6.96 8.57 -27.32
CA LEU A 59 6.46 8.61 -25.96
C LEU A 59 6.23 7.18 -25.45
N ALA A 60 6.98 6.79 -24.43
CA ALA A 60 6.81 5.53 -23.71
C ALA A 60 6.12 5.76 -22.36
N VAL A 61 4.90 5.23 -22.20
CA VAL A 61 4.14 5.31 -20.96
C VAL A 61 4.20 3.96 -20.25
N HIS A 62 4.95 3.92 -19.15
CA HIS A 62 5.04 2.75 -18.29
C HIS A 62 3.89 2.74 -17.27
N CYS A 63 2.91 1.85 -17.44
CA CYS A 63 1.76 1.73 -16.57
C CYS A 63 2.08 0.92 -15.30
N ARG A 64 1.27 1.06 -14.24
CA ARG A 64 1.43 0.29 -12.98
C ARG A 64 0.93 -1.15 -13.10
N ASP A 65 0.20 -1.48 -14.16
CA ASP A 65 -0.36 -2.81 -14.43
C ASP A 65 0.51 -3.61 -15.43
N PHE A 66 1.84 -3.46 -15.33
CA PHE A 66 2.83 -4.15 -16.17
C PHE A 66 2.73 -3.87 -17.69
N ARG A 67 1.92 -2.89 -18.11
CA ARG A 67 1.84 -2.48 -19.51
C ARG A 67 2.85 -1.38 -19.86
N LEU A 68 3.39 -1.47 -21.07
CA LEU A 68 4.15 -0.40 -21.72
C LEU A 68 3.38 0.05 -22.96
N LEU A 69 3.03 1.34 -23.02
CA LEU A 69 2.39 1.94 -24.19
C LEU A 69 3.41 2.81 -24.92
N ARG A 70 3.77 2.44 -26.15
CA ARG A 70 4.72 3.19 -26.99
C ARG A 70 3.97 3.90 -28.11
N PHE A 71 4.20 5.19 -28.23
CA PHE A 71 3.61 6.05 -29.24
C PHE A 71 4.72 6.73 -30.05
N HIS A 72 4.72 6.53 -31.35
CA HIS A 72 5.64 7.20 -32.28
C HIS A 72 4.94 8.34 -33.01
N PHE A 73 5.67 9.43 -33.24
CA PHE A 73 5.22 10.62 -33.93
C PHE A 73 6.10 10.84 -35.18
N HIS A 74 5.49 11.25 -36.29
CA HIS A 74 6.21 11.52 -37.55
C HIS A 74 6.95 12.87 -37.50
N GLU A 75 7.99 13.04 -38.34
CA GLU A 75 8.93 14.16 -38.65
C GLU A 75 8.80 15.55 -37.97
N SER A 76 7.64 15.95 -37.49
CA SER A 76 7.42 17.14 -36.64
C SER A 76 7.41 16.83 -35.13
N GLY A 77 7.56 15.55 -34.76
CA GLY A 77 7.54 15.06 -33.37
C GLY A 77 6.22 15.34 -32.62
N LEU A 78 6.23 15.15 -31.30
CA LEU A 78 5.11 15.55 -30.45
C LEU A 78 5.07 17.08 -30.31
N GLN A 79 4.17 17.73 -31.05
CA GLN A 79 3.96 19.20 -30.99
C GLN A 79 4.00 19.73 -29.54
N PRO A 80 4.64 20.89 -29.26
CA PRO A 80 4.88 21.38 -27.89
C PRO A 80 3.63 21.45 -26.99
N GLN A 81 2.46 21.71 -27.56
CA GLN A 81 1.18 21.70 -26.84
C GLN A 81 0.77 20.29 -26.43
N ALA A 82 0.91 19.29 -27.30
CA ALA A 82 0.60 17.89 -26.98
C ALA A 82 1.60 17.31 -25.95
N PHE A 83 2.85 17.78 -25.96
CA PHE A 83 3.83 17.51 -24.91
C PHE A 83 3.41 18.10 -23.56
N ARG A 84 2.98 19.37 -23.54
CA ARG A 84 2.43 20.00 -22.33
C ARG A 84 1.19 19.27 -21.80
N VAL A 85 0.32 18.77 -22.68
CA VAL A 85 -0.86 17.98 -22.26
C VAL A 85 -0.45 16.61 -21.72
N ALA A 86 0.51 15.91 -22.34
CA ALA A 86 1.06 14.65 -21.80
C ALA A 86 1.69 14.85 -20.40
N MET A 87 2.37 15.97 -20.19
CA MET A 87 2.88 16.37 -18.88
C MET A 87 1.75 16.69 -17.89
N ALA A 88 0.72 17.41 -18.34
CA ALA A 88 -0.46 17.71 -17.53
C ALA A 88 -1.25 16.44 -17.15
N ILE A 89 -1.26 15.40 -17.99
CA ILE A 89 -1.83 14.07 -17.64
C ILE A 89 -1.04 13.39 -16.52
N ALA A 90 0.29 13.38 -16.63
CA ALA A 90 1.14 12.80 -15.61
C ALA A 90 0.90 13.49 -14.25
N GLN A 91 0.64 14.80 -14.27
CA GLN A 91 0.29 15.63 -13.11
C GLN A 91 -1.15 15.42 -12.64
N ALA A 92 -2.15 15.38 -13.53
CA ALA A 92 -3.55 15.25 -13.15
C ALA A 92 -3.89 13.85 -12.61
N ARG A 93 -3.07 12.84 -12.93
CA ARG A 93 -3.07 11.52 -12.28
C ARG A 93 -2.70 11.57 -10.80
N GLU A 94 -1.95 12.59 -10.35
CA GLU A 94 -1.69 12.83 -8.92
C GLU A 94 -2.92 13.38 -8.18
N ALA A 95 -3.87 14.00 -8.92
CA ALA A 95 -5.08 14.63 -8.39
C ALA A 95 -6.37 13.85 -8.68
N ALA A 96 -6.30 12.71 -9.38
CA ALA A 96 -7.47 11.98 -9.83
C ALA A 96 -8.23 11.35 -8.66
N THR A 97 -9.41 11.90 -8.37
CA THR A 97 -10.42 11.31 -7.50
C THR A 97 -11.23 10.28 -8.28
N TRP A 98 -11.31 9.05 -7.78
CA TRP A 98 -12.21 8.05 -8.35
C TRP A 98 -13.65 8.45 -8.00
N PRO A 99 -14.57 8.51 -8.98
CA PRO A 99 -15.99 8.68 -8.66
C PRO A 99 -16.42 7.50 -7.80
N GLY A 100 -16.76 7.80 -6.54
CA GLY A 100 -17.05 6.80 -5.53
C GLY A 100 -18.25 5.96 -5.96
N HIS A 101 -18.08 4.64 -5.97
CA HIS A 101 -19.23 3.73 -5.94
C HIS A 101 -19.79 3.72 -4.52
N ALA A 102 -21.00 4.25 -4.36
CA ALA A 102 -21.81 4.16 -3.14
C ALA A 102 -22.33 2.72 -2.95
N GLY A 103 -21.44 1.76 -2.75
CA GLY A 103 -21.79 0.42 -2.29
C GLY A 103 -22.02 0.41 -0.77
N PRO A 104 -22.62 -0.67 -0.21
CA PRO A 104 -22.91 -0.81 1.22
C PRO A 104 -21.66 -1.06 2.09
N THR A 105 -20.47 -0.74 1.59
CA THR A 105 -19.20 -0.98 2.28
C THR A 105 -19.08 -0.07 3.50
N PRO A 106 -18.87 -0.60 4.72
CA PRO A 106 -18.64 0.23 5.89
C PRO A 106 -17.33 1.03 5.73
N LEU A 107 -17.42 2.34 5.92
CA LEU A 107 -16.26 3.25 5.81
C LEU A 107 -15.49 3.40 7.12
N PHE A 108 -16.06 2.90 8.24
CA PHE A 108 -15.47 3.02 9.58
C PHE A 108 -15.25 4.47 10.03
N GLU A 109 -16.13 5.37 9.60
CA GLU A 109 -16.08 6.81 9.94
C GLU A 109 -16.95 7.16 11.15
N SER A 110 -17.90 6.30 11.52
CA SER A 110 -18.82 6.50 12.64
C SER A 110 -18.58 5.49 13.77
N LEU A 111 -18.87 5.87 15.02
CA LEU A 111 -18.79 4.97 16.18
C LEU A 111 -19.60 3.68 15.94
N HIS A 112 -20.78 3.81 15.32
CA HIS A 112 -21.68 2.71 15.03
C HIS A 112 -21.07 1.64 14.11
N ASP A 113 -20.28 2.04 13.11
CA ASP A 113 -19.60 1.10 12.23
C ASP A 113 -18.62 0.21 13.01
N TRP A 114 -17.87 0.82 13.92
CA TRP A 114 -16.92 0.13 14.79
C TRP A 114 -17.62 -0.78 15.79
N GLU A 115 -18.75 -0.37 16.36
CA GLU A 115 -19.56 -1.19 17.28
C GLU A 115 -20.18 -2.39 16.58
N LYS A 116 -20.74 -2.18 15.38
CA LYS A 116 -21.38 -3.21 14.58
C LYS A 116 -20.38 -4.31 14.20
N GLU A 117 -19.19 -3.94 13.73
CA GLU A 117 -18.16 -4.90 13.37
C GLU A 117 -17.56 -5.60 14.62
N LEU A 118 -17.39 -4.89 15.74
CA LEU A 118 -16.96 -5.51 17.00
C LEU A 118 -17.96 -6.58 17.46
N LYS A 119 -19.25 -6.28 17.37
CA LYS A 119 -20.34 -7.19 17.70
C LYS A 119 -20.36 -8.41 16.76
N ARG A 120 -20.12 -8.22 15.45
CA ARG A 120 -20.03 -9.32 14.47
C ARG A 120 -18.95 -10.33 14.87
N GLN A 121 -17.82 -9.84 15.36
CA GLN A 121 -16.69 -10.68 15.76
C GLN A 121 -16.89 -11.36 17.13
N GLY A 122 -17.90 -10.97 17.91
CA GLY A 122 -18.17 -11.57 19.23
C GLY A 122 -17.16 -11.18 20.31
N ALA A 123 -16.45 -10.06 20.15
CA ALA A 123 -15.35 -9.63 21.01
C ALA A 123 -15.85 -8.99 22.35
N VAL A 124 -16.53 -9.76 23.20
CA VAL A 124 -17.20 -9.26 24.43
C VAL A 124 -16.28 -8.58 25.46
N GLY A 125 -14.99 -8.92 25.48
CA GLY A 125 -13.99 -8.32 26.38
C GLY A 125 -13.45 -6.97 25.91
N TRP A 126 -13.90 -6.49 24.76
CA TRP A 126 -13.41 -5.31 24.07
C TRP A 126 -14.52 -4.27 23.93
N ARG A 127 -14.12 -2.99 23.84
CA ARG A 127 -15.04 -1.86 23.62
C ARG A 127 -14.51 -0.93 22.55
N VAL A 128 -15.40 -0.18 21.94
CA VAL A 128 -15.05 0.97 21.11
C VAL A 128 -14.66 2.14 22.02
N SER A 129 -13.53 2.77 21.75
CA SER A 129 -13.04 3.97 22.43
C SER A 129 -13.01 5.15 21.47
N ALA A 130 -13.55 6.28 21.93
CA ALA A 130 -13.51 7.57 21.24
C ALA A 130 -12.29 8.41 21.65
N VAL A 131 -11.28 7.80 22.30
CA VAL A 131 -10.08 8.50 22.79
C VAL A 131 -9.34 9.28 21.71
N ASN A 132 -9.46 8.86 20.44
CA ASN A 132 -8.83 9.50 19.28
C ASN A 132 -9.85 10.18 18.35
N GLU A 133 -11.08 10.47 18.78
CA GLU A 133 -12.15 10.99 17.91
C GLU A 133 -11.77 12.29 17.20
N ARG A 134 -10.98 13.13 17.88
CA ARG A 134 -10.44 14.40 17.39
C ARG A 134 -9.04 14.31 16.81
N PHE A 135 -8.48 13.10 16.70
CA PHE A 135 -7.10 12.84 16.26
C PHE A 135 -5.99 13.43 17.15
N ASP A 136 -6.32 13.86 18.37
CA ASP A 136 -5.38 14.45 19.33
C ASP A 136 -4.29 13.45 19.76
N MET A 137 -4.61 12.16 19.76
CA MET A 137 -3.69 11.12 20.22
C MET A 137 -2.78 10.63 19.10
N ALA A 138 -3.33 10.29 17.93
CA ALA A 138 -2.58 9.88 16.76
C ALA A 138 -3.32 10.27 15.47
N THR A 139 -2.74 11.16 14.69
CA THR A 139 -3.29 11.65 13.41
C THR A 139 -3.27 10.60 12.30
N SER A 140 -2.49 9.52 12.48
CA SER A 140 -2.40 8.41 11.54
C SER A 140 -3.35 7.25 11.85
N LEU A 141 -4.04 7.29 13.00
CA LEU A 141 -5.01 6.28 13.43
C LEU A 141 -6.45 6.77 13.19
N PRO A 142 -7.43 5.86 13.15
CA PRO A 142 -8.83 6.24 13.01
C PRO A 142 -9.36 6.93 14.27
N ARG A 143 -10.54 7.54 14.13
CA ARG A 143 -11.26 8.23 15.22
C ARG A 143 -11.58 7.30 16.39
N TYR A 144 -11.85 6.04 16.10
CA TYR A 144 -12.28 5.05 17.08
C TYR A 144 -11.35 3.84 17.05
N LEU A 145 -11.11 3.25 18.22
CA LEU A 145 -10.24 2.10 18.38
C LEU A 145 -10.93 1.04 19.25
N TRP A 146 -10.61 -0.23 19.01
CA TRP A 146 -11.00 -1.31 19.91
C TRP A 146 -9.94 -1.53 20.97
N VAL A 147 -10.37 -1.37 22.23
CA VAL A 147 -9.51 -1.46 23.42
C VAL A 147 -10.14 -2.40 24.46
N PRO A 148 -9.37 -2.96 25.40
CA PRO A 148 -9.93 -3.80 26.46
C PRO A 148 -11.00 -3.05 27.25
N GLY A 149 -12.15 -3.69 27.51
CA GLY A 149 -13.31 -3.06 28.13
C GLY A 149 -13.04 -2.44 29.51
N ARG A 150 -12.09 -3.02 30.25
CA ARG A 150 -11.67 -2.58 31.59
C ARG A 150 -10.79 -1.32 31.60
N LEU A 151 -10.23 -0.92 30.46
CA LEU A 151 -9.37 0.26 30.39
C LEU A 151 -10.19 1.51 30.17
N LEU A 152 -9.85 2.58 30.89
CA LEU A 152 -10.48 3.89 30.74
C LEU A 152 -9.68 4.74 29.75
N ASP A 153 -10.36 5.63 29.02
CA ASP A 153 -9.72 6.50 28.03
C ASP A 153 -8.60 7.37 28.64
N LYS A 154 -8.74 7.79 29.92
CA LYS A 154 -7.70 8.55 30.63
C LYS A 154 -6.36 7.79 30.72
N ASP A 155 -6.41 6.48 30.91
CA ASP A 155 -5.23 5.63 31.06
C ASP A 155 -4.64 5.28 29.69
N LEU A 156 -5.52 5.13 28.68
CA LEU A 156 -5.13 4.95 27.29
C LEU A 156 -4.35 6.15 26.78
N LYS A 157 -4.81 7.39 27.03
CA LYS A 157 -4.13 8.62 26.55
C LYS A 157 -2.63 8.66 26.90
N ARG A 158 -2.25 8.21 28.10
CA ARG A 158 -0.83 8.15 28.49
C ARG A 158 -0.05 7.12 27.67
N ALA A 159 -0.65 5.96 27.40
CA ALA A 159 -0.02 4.89 26.64
C ALA A 159 0.43 5.30 25.23
N PHE A 160 -0.29 6.22 24.57
CA PHE A 160 0.04 6.72 23.23
C PHE A 160 1.45 7.31 23.13
N ALA A 161 1.96 7.93 24.19
CA ALA A 161 3.28 8.56 24.16
C ALA A 161 4.45 7.56 24.03
N HIS A 162 4.22 6.28 24.33
CA HIS A 162 5.27 5.27 24.38
C HIS A 162 5.50 4.54 23.06
N PHE A 163 4.67 4.76 22.04
CA PHE A 163 4.76 4.08 20.75
C PHE A 163 5.12 5.03 19.61
N GLU A 164 5.86 4.52 18.64
CA GLU A 164 6.18 5.19 17.40
C GLU A 164 4.91 5.68 16.68
N GLU A 165 4.93 6.92 16.20
CA GLU A 165 3.77 7.63 15.64
C GLU A 165 2.52 7.63 16.56
N ARG A 166 2.71 7.34 17.86
CA ARG A 166 1.66 7.16 18.86
C ARG A 166 0.67 6.04 18.54
N ARG A 167 1.09 5.02 17.80
CA ARG A 167 0.19 3.95 17.34
C ARG A 167 0.17 2.78 18.32
N VAL A 168 -0.66 2.93 19.36
CA VAL A 168 -0.82 1.96 20.45
C VAL A 168 -1.33 0.59 20.00
N PRO A 169 -1.11 -0.46 20.81
CA PRO A 169 -1.77 -1.74 20.65
C PRO A 169 -3.29 -1.58 20.65
N ARG A 170 -3.92 -2.17 19.65
CA ARG A 170 -5.37 -2.20 19.48
C ARG A 170 -5.81 -3.52 18.88
N LEU A 171 -7.01 -3.96 19.21
CA LEU A 171 -7.61 -5.13 18.57
C LEU A 171 -7.85 -4.83 17.09
N CYS A 172 -7.54 -5.80 16.24
CA CYS A 172 -7.94 -5.79 14.84
C CYS A 172 -8.88 -6.96 14.50
N TRP A 173 -8.75 -8.09 15.20
CA TRP A 173 -9.63 -9.24 15.01
C TRP A 173 -9.75 -10.13 16.24
N HIS A 174 -10.96 -10.55 16.57
CA HIS A 174 -11.23 -11.59 17.57
C HIS A 174 -11.49 -12.93 16.87
N HIS A 175 -10.62 -13.91 17.11
CA HIS A 175 -10.74 -15.26 16.58
C HIS A 175 -11.87 -16.01 17.31
N PRO A 176 -12.77 -16.75 16.62
CA PRO A 176 -13.89 -17.47 17.26
C PRO A 176 -13.48 -18.49 18.35
N GLY A 177 -12.23 -18.98 18.29
CA GLY A 177 -11.61 -19.81 19.32
C GLY A 177 -11.23 -19.08 20.64
N GLY A 178 -11.40 -17.76 20.69
CA GLY A 178 -11.22 -16.92 21.87
C GLY A 178 -9.93 -16.09 21.91
N SER A 179 -9.15 -16.09 20.83
CA SER A 179 -7.83 -15.43 20.76
C SER A 179 -7.95 -14.05 20.11
N ASP A 180 -7.07 -13.13 20.45
CA ASP A 180 -7.11 -11.76 19.93
C ASP A 180 -5.90 -11.48 19.06
N LEU A 181 -6.14 -10.95 17.86
CA LEU A 181 -5.10 -10.37 17.01
C LEU A 181 -5.04 -8.86 17.25
N LEU A 182 -3.90 -8.37 17.69
CA LEU A 182 -3.63 -6.97 17.93
C LEU A 182 -2.57 -6.45 16.96
N ARG A 183 -2.59 -5.14 16.76
CA ARG A 183 -1.58 -4.42 15.97
C ARG A 183 -1.04 -3.23 16.74
N THR A 184 0.26 -3.00 16.65
CA THR A 184 0.93 -1.87 17.30
C THR A 184 2.17 -1.44 16.53
N ALA A 185 2.53 -0.16 16.64
CA ALA A 185 3.84 0.31 16.19
C ALA A 185 4.95 -0.12 17.17
N GLY A 186 6.20 0.19 16.82
CA GLY A 186 7.36 0.00 17.69
C GLY A 186 7.20 0.73 19.02
N PHE A 187 7.77 0.18 20.09
CA PHE A 187 7.88 0.88 21.37
C PHE A 187 9.10 1.80 21.33
N HIS A 188 8.98 3.04 21.80
CA HIS A 188 10.10 3.97 21.87
C HIS A 188 11.21 3.41 22.77
N ALA A 189 12.42 3.23 22.24
CA ALA A 189 13.53 2.65 23.01
C ALA A 189 13.90 3.47 24.26
N ALA A 190 13.73 4.79 24.22
CA ALA A 190 14.00 5.71 25.32
C ALA A 190 12.77 5.95 26.25
N SER A 191 11.67 5.22 26.05
CA SER A 191 10.47 5.41 26.84
C SER A 191 10.60 4.76 28.22
N GLU A 192 10.36 5.54 29.27
CA GLU A 192 10.34 5.11 30.67
C GLU A 192 8.90 5.19 31.22
N PRO A 193 8.07 4.15 31.02
CA PRO A 193 6.69 4.18 31.49
C PRO A 193 6.63 4.11 33.03
N GLN A 194 5.77 4.94 33.62
CA GLN A 194 5.49 4.87 35.06
C GLN A 194 4.74 3.58 35.41
N ARG A 195 4.65 3.25 36.70
CA ARG A 195 4.03 2.00 37.18
C ARG A 195 2.59 1.83 36.66
N GLU A 196 1.82 2.90 36.63
CA GLU A 196 0.45 2.94 36.14
C GLU A 196 0.38 2.72 34.62
N ASP A 197 1.35 3.27 33.89
CA ASP A 197 1.45 3.12 32.44
C ASP A 197 1.85 1.70 32.08
N VAL A 198 2.79 1.09 32.80
CA VAL A 198 3.15 -0.33 32.65
C VAL A 198 1.91 -1.22 32.80
N ARG A 199 1.08 -0.99 33.83
CA ARG A 199 -0.18 -1.74 34.02
C ARG A 199 -1.16 -1.54 32.86
N CYS A 200 -1.26 -0.32 32.34
CA CYS A 200 -2.09 -0.02 31.18
C CYS A 200 -1.58 -0.75 29.91
N LEU A 201 -0.27 -0.69 29.66
CA LEU A 201 0.40 -1.34 28.53
C LEU A 201 0.27 -2.86 28.58
N GLU A 202 0.46 -3.48 29.74
CA GLU A 202 0.24 -4.91 29.94
C GLU A 202 -1.22 -5.30 29.66
N ALA A 203 -2.18 -4.51 30.16
CA ALA A 203 -3.58 -4.76 29.92
C ALA A 203 -3.97 -4.61 28.44
N LEU A 204 -3.38 -3.63 27.74
CA LEU A 204 -3.52 -3.41 26.29
C LEU A 204 -3.01 -4.62 25.50
N LEU A 205 -1.75 -5.01 25.74
CA LEU A 205 -1.10 -6.09 25.00
C LEU A 205 -1.75 -7.46 25.26
N ARG A 206 -2.22 -7.69 26.50
CA ARG A 206 -2.82 -8.97 26.86
C ARG A 206 -4.27 -9.11 26.45
N GLY A 207 -5.04 -8.04 26.26
CA GLY A 207 -6.47 -8.13 25.90
C GLY A 207 -7.37 -8.78 26.96
N GLY A 208 -6.82 -9.23 28.10
CA GLY A 208 -7.53 -10.08 29.08
C GLY A 208 -7.02 -11.52 29.14
N HIS A 209 -6.07 -11.88 28.27
CA HIS A 209 -5.43 -13.19 28.25
C HIS A 209 -4.26 -13.28 29.23
N GLY A 210 -3.96 -14.51 29.68
CA GLY A 210 -2.77 -14.78 30.49
C GLY A 210 -1.46 -14.76 29.70
N GLN A 211 -1.53 -14.97 28.38
CA GLN A 211 -0.38 -15.00 27.48
C GLN A 211 -0.53 -14.00 26.33
N CYS A 212 0.59 -13.41 25.93
CA CYS A 212 0.73 -12.53 24.79
C CYS A 212 1.94 -12.96 23.98
N VAL A 213 1.78 -13.16 22.68
CA VAL A 213 2.86 -13.51 21.73
C VAL A 213 3.11 -12.33 20.83
N LEU A 214 4.33 -11.78 20.88
CA LEU A 214 4.75 -10.71 19.99
C LEU A 214 5.29 -11.30 18.68
N VAL A 215 4.78 -10.82 17.56
CA VAL A 215 5.23 -11.22 16.21
C VAL A 215 5.85 -10.00 15.54
N ALA A 216 7.18 -10.05 15.41
CA ALA A 216 7.98 -9.04 14.73
C ALA A 216 8.15 -9.37 13.23
N PRO A 217 8.49 -8.38 12.38
CA PRO A 217 8.54 -8.56 10.93
C PRO A 217 9.91 -9.09 10.48
N GLY A 218 10.80 -9.54 11.36
CA GLY A 218 12.23 -9.78 11.05
C GLY A 218 12.53 -10.76 9.91
N GLU A 219 11.58 -11.61 9.52
CA GLU A 219 11.70 -12.53 8.37
C GLU A 219 11.15 -11.94 7.06
N LEU A 220 10.53 -10.76 7.11
CA LEU A 220 9.90 -10.09 5.97
C LEU A 220 10.88 -9.09 5.34
N PRO A 221 10.77 -8.85 4.01
CA PRO A 221 11.63 -7.89 3.34
C PRO A 221 11.36 -6.47 3.83
N SER A 222 12.37 -5.60 3.77
CA SER A 222 12.16 -4.17 3.89
C SER A 222 11.33 -3.61 2.71
N LEU A 223 10.74 -2.44 2.90
CA LEU A 223 10.03 -1.74 1.82
C LEU A 223 10.93 -1.42 0.62
N ALA A 224 12.21 -1.13 0.87
CA ALA A 224 13.19 -0.86 -0.18
C ALA A 224 13.49 -2.14 -1.00
N GLU A 225 13.64 -3.29 -0.34
CA GLU A 225 13.81 -4.58 -1.02
C GLU A 225 12.57 -4.96 -1.83
N LEU A 226 11.36 -4.74 -1.30
CA LEU A 226 10.13 -4.95 -2.05
C LEU A 226 10.05 -4.07 -3.30
N GLN A 227 10.42 -2.79 -3.20
CA GLN A 227 10.42 -1.88 -4.34
C GLN A 227 11.45 -2.31 -5.41
N LEU A 228 12.65 -2.72 -4.99
CA LEU A 228 13.67 -3.24 -5.89
C LEU A 228 13.21 -4.53 -6.59
N SER A 229 12.65 -5.46 -5.82
CA SER A 229 12.11 -6.73 -6.31
C SER A 229 10.99 -6.51 -7.34
N TYR A 230 10.04 -5.63 -7.02
CA TYR A 230 8.97 -5.22 -7.93
C TYR A 230 9.52 -4.58 -9.21
N GLY A 231 10.54 -3.73 -9.10
CA GLY A 231 11.21 -3.12 -10.25
C GLY A 231 11.81 -4.17 -11.20
N LYS A 232 12.50 -5.17 -10.65
CA LYS A 232 13.06 -6.30 -11.41
C LYS A 232 11.97 -7.15 -12.07
N LEU A 233 10.93 -7.54 -11.32
CA LEU A 233 9.80 -8.29 -11.85
C LEU A 233 9.12 -7.54 -13.00
N ARG A 234 8.87 -6.24 -12.79
CA ARG A 234 8.25 -5.40 -13.81
C ARG A 234 9.08 -5.34 -15.07
N ALA A 235 10.39 -5.12 -14.97
CA ALA A 235 11.29 -5.11 -16.12
C ALA A 235 11.26 -6.45 -16.88
N LEU A 236 11.24 -7.56 -16.13
CA LEU A 236 11.15 -8.91 -16.69
C LEU A 236 9.84 -9.09 -17.47
N CYS A 237 8.69 -8.68 -16.92
CA CYS A 237 7.37 -8.82 -17.58
C CYS A 237 7.11 -7.88 -18.77
N LEU A 238 8.02 -6.97 -19.12
CA LEU A 238 7.84 -6.08 -20.27
C LEU A 238 8.15 -6.79 -21.59
N PRO A 239 7.49 -6.42 -22.71
CA PRO A 239 7.72 -7.02 -24.02
C PRO A 239 9.16 -6.91 -24.53
N ASP A 240 9.87 -5.88 -24.08
CA ASP A 240 11.26 -5.58 -24.47
C ASP A 240 12.27 -6.14 -23.45
N SER A 241 11.86 -7.14 -22.65
CA SER A 241 12.75 -7.79 -21.69
C SER A 241 13.97 -8.34 -22.43
N PRO A 242 15.20 -7.99 -22.00
CA PRO A 242 16.42 -8.47 -22.63
C PRO A 242 16.74 -9.93 -22.27
N VAL A 243 15.90 -10.57 -21.45
CA VAL A 243 16.12 -11.92 -20.94
C VAL A 243 15.64 -12.95 -21.96
N PRO A 244 16.52 -13.86 -22.43
CA PRO A 244 16.13 -14.99 -23.27
C PRO A 244 15.13 -15.92 -22.58
N ASP A 245 14.21 -16.53 -23.34
CA ASP A 245 13.14 -17.40 -22.82
C ASP A 245 13.68 -18.57 -21.98
N ASP A 246 14.80 -19.17 -22.38
CA ASP A 246 15.46 -20.29 -21.67
C ASP A 246 16.02 -19.88 -20.30
N LYS A 247 16.24 -18.57 -20.07
CA LYS A 247 16.73 -18.01 -18.80
C LYS A 247 15.65 -17.31 -17.99
N TRP A 248 14.40 -17.30 -18.47
CA TRP A 248 13.30 -16.57 -17.84
C TRP A 248 13.07 -16.97 -16.39
N LEU A 249 13.01 -18.28 -16.09
CA LEU A 249 12.75 -18.77 -14.74
C LEU A 249 13.88 -18.38 -13.77
N SER A 250 15.14 -18.46 -14.20
CA SER A 250 16.28 -18.01 -13.40
C SER A 250 16.26 -16.50 -13.17
N ALA A 251 15.87 -15.71 -14.18
CA ALA A 251 15.70 -14.27 -14.02
C ALA A 251 14.54 -13.93 -13.07
N LEU A 252 13.43 -14.68 -13.13
CA LEU A 252 12.29 -14.56 -12.22
C LEU A 252 12.71 -14.85 -10.78
N GLU A 253 13.47 -15.92 -10.54
CA GLU A 253 14.05 -16.22 -9.23
C GLU A 253 14.96 -15.07 -8.74
N GLY A 254 15.79 -14.52 -9.63
CA GLY A 254 16.63 -13.35 -9.35
C GLY A 254 15.88 -12.06 -8.98
N THR A 255 14.57 -11.99 -9.24
CA THR A 255 13.72 -10.88 -8.75
C THR A 255 13.42 -10.99 -7.26
N ARG A 256 13.48 -12.19 -6.66
CA ARG A 256 13.06 -12.51 -5.29
C ARG A 256 11.57 -12.25 -4.99
N TRP A 257 10.76 -11.89 -5.99
CA TRP A 257 9.37 -11.52 -5.77
C TRP A 257 8.55 -12.66 -5.15
N LEU A 258 8.69 -13.87 -5.71
CA LEU A 258 8.00 -15.05 -5.19
C LEU A 258 8.51 -15.47 -3.80
N ASP A 259 9.79 -15.22 -3.49
CA ASP A 259 10.33 -15.44 -2.15
C ASP A 259 9.68 -14.51 -1.12
N HIS A 260 9.50 -13.24 -1.48
CA HIS A 260 8.81 -12.26 -0.63
C HIS A 260 7.33 -12.59 -0.43
N VAL A 261 6.63 -12.99 -1.50
CA VAL A 261 5.24 -13.47 -1.40
C VAL A 261 5.16 -14.69 -0.48
N ARG A 262 6.03 -15.69 -0.67
CA ARG A 262 6.12 -16.87 0.18
C ARG A 262 6.35 -16.50 1.65
N ALA A 263 7.29 -15.60 1.94
CA ALA A 263 7.59 -15.16 3.29
C ALA A 263 6.37 -14.51 3.98
N CYS A 264 5.65 -13.64 3.26
CA CYS A 264 4.43 -13.00 3.78
C CYS A 264 3.33 -14.01 4.07
N VAL A 265 3.07 -14.94 3.15
CA VAL A 265 2.04 -15.98 3.31
C VAL A 265 2.42 -16.95 4.44
N ARG A 266 3.69 -17.37 4.53
CA ARG A 266 4.17 -18.24 5.61
C ARG A 266 3.96 -17.56 6.97
N LYS A 267 4.35 -16.28 7.09
CA LYS A 267 4.21 -15.53 8.33
C LYS A 267 2.74 -15.33 8.74
N ALA A 268 1.86 -15.05 7.77
CA ALA A 268 0.43 -14.97 8.04
C ALA A 268 -0.16 -16.32 8.48
N SER A 269 0.32 -17.43 7.91
CA SER A 269 -0.07 -18.78 8.33
C SER A 269 0.40 -19.09 9.76
N GLU A 270 1.60 -18.67 10.15
CA GLU A 270 2.09 -18.79 11.54
C GLU A 270 1.18 -18.02 12.50
N VAL A 271 0.83 -16.78 12.16
CA VAL A 271 -0.09 -15.93 12.94
C VAL A 271 -1.46 -16.60 13.08
N ALA A 272 -2.03 -17.10 11.98
CA ALA A 272 -3.32 -17.80 12.00
C ALA A 272 -3.27 -19.06 12.89
N SER A 273 -2.18 -19.83 12.82
CA SER A 273 -1.98 -21.01 13.68
C SER A 273 -1.86 -20.65 15.16
N LEU A 274 -1.17 -19.56 15.50
CA LEU A 274 -1.10 -19.07 16.89
C LEU A 274 -2.48 -18.69 17.43
N LEU A 275 -3.27 -17.99 16.62
CA LEU A 275 -4.65 -17.60 16.97
C LEU A 275 -5.56 -18.82 17.15
N ALA A 276 -5.43 -19.83 16.28
CA ALA A 276 -6.27 -21.03 16.35
C ALA A 276 -5.91 -21.94 17.54
N ALA A 277 -4.63 -22.04 17.90
CA ALA A 277 -4.14 -23.02 18.87
C ALA A 277 -4.15 -22.54 20.33
N ARG A 278 -4.14 -21.22 20.57
CA ARG A 278 -3.88 -20.65 21.90
C ARG A 278 -4.89 -19.57 22.20
N ARG A 279 -5.65 -19.67 23.29
CA ARG A 279 -6.46 -18.55 23.82
C ARG A 279 -5.53 -17.46 24.37
N CYS A 280 -4.94 -16.68 23.47
CA CYS A 280 -3.95 -15.66 23.77
C CYS A 280 -4.13 -14.41 22.93
N SER A 281 -3.38 -13.37 23.28
CA SER A 281 -3.15 -12.23 22.39
C SER A 281 -1.97 -12.51 21.46
N VAL A 282 -2.14 -12.32 20.17
CA VAL A 282 -1.06 -12.29 19.17
C VAL A 282 -0.91 -10.84 18.72
N VAL A 283 0.24 -10.24 18.98
CA VAL A 283 0.49 -8.82 18.73
C VAL A 283 1.44 -8.68 17.54
N LEU A 284 0.94 -8.17 16.43
CA LEU A 284 1.75 -7.78 15.28
C LEU A 284 2.43 -6.44 15.59
N GLN A 285 3.76 -6.43 15.59
CA GLN A 285 4.54 -5.21 15.80
C GLN A 285 5.44 -4.95 14.61
N GLU A 286 5.35 -3.75 14.06
CA GLU A 286 6.19 -3.21 12.99
C GLU A 286 6.58 -1.79 13.42
N PRO A 287 7.76 -1.23 13.03
CA PRO A 287 8.18 0.10 13.47
C PRO A 287 7.09 1.17 13.38
N HIS A 288 6.36 1.21 12.26
CA HIS A 288 5.30 2.21 12.04
C HIS A 288 3.88 1.62 12.09
N ASP A 289 3.69 0.31 12.01
CA ASP A 289 2.36 -0.32 11.90
C ASP A 289 1.50 0.24 10.76
N ARG A 290 2.09 0.39 9.57
CA ARG A 290 1.38 0.95 8.41
C ARG A 290 1.54 0.11 7.15
N ASP A 291 2.38 -0.92 7.15
CA ASP A 291 2.66 -1.72 5.97
C ASP A 291 2.45 -3.21 6.27
N PHE A 292 3.46 -3.93 6.76
CA PHE A 292 3.36 -5.38 6.94
C PHE A 292 2.33 -5.78 7.99
N ASN A 293 2.11 -4.98 9.02
CA ASN A 293 1.03 -5.26 9.95
C ASN A 293 -0.35 -5.24 9.26
N CYS A 294 -0.58 -4.36 8.27
CA CYS A 294 -1.80 -4.34 7.47
C CYS A 294 -1.94 -5.65 6.67
N LEU A 295 -0.85 -6.06 6.04
CA LEU A 295 -0.80 -7.27 5.22
C LEU A 295 -1.04 -8.53 6.06
N LEU A 296 -0.28 -8.71 7.15
CA LEU A 296 -0.38 -9.89 7.99
C LEU A 296 -1.74 -9.98 8.69
N ALA A 297 -2.28 -8.87 9.18
CA ALA A 297 -3.61 -8.87 9.80
C ALA A 297 -4.71 -9.23 8.80
N SER A 298 -4.60 -8.73 7.56
CA SER A 298 -5.56 -9.05 6.50
C SER A 298 -5.46 -10.51 6.07
N LEU A 299 -4.24 -11.02 5.86
CA LEU A 299 -4.03 -12.40 5.43
C LEU A 299 -4.45 -13.41 6.52
N ALA A 300 -4.12 -13.15 7.79
CA ALA A 300 -4.55 -14.01 8.90
C ALA A 300 -6.09 -14.12 8.97
N GLN A 301 -6.80 -12.99 8.78
CA GLN A 301 -8.26 -12.97 8.72
C GLN A 301 -8.82 -13.64 7.47
N LEU A 302 -8.19 -13.50 6.31
CA LEU A 302 -8.59 -14.23 5.11
C LEU A 302 -8.45 -15.76 5.27
N LEU A 303 -7.42 -16.20 5.99
CA LEU A 303 -7.20 -17.62 6.29
C LEU A 303 -8.22 -18.16 7.29
N ALA A 304 -8.62 -17.36 8.30
CA ALA A 304 -9.36 -17.85 9.46
C ALA A 304 -10.82 -17.37 9.59
N ASP A 305 -11.22 -16.26 8.95
CA ASP A 305 -12.58 -15.71 8.98
C ASP A 305 -13.31 -15.93 7.63
N PRO A 306 -14.34 -16.80 7.56
CA PRO A 306 -15.15 -16.97 6.36
C PRO A 306 -15.80 -15.67 5.85
N HIS A 307 -16.15 -14.74 6.75
CA HIS A 307 -16.76 -13.47 6.36
C HIS A 307 -15.80 -12.64 5.51
N ALA A 308 -14.50 -12.62 5.87
CA ALA A 308 -13.47 -11.89 5.14
C ALA A 308 -13.28 -12.35 3.68
N ARG A 309 -13.78 -13.55 3.33
CA ARG A 309 -13.74 -14.12 1.97
C ARG A 309 -14.99 -13.82 1.13
N THR A 310 -15.98 -13.15 1.70
CA THR A 310 -17.11 -12.60 0.94
C THR A 310 -16.74 -11.24 0.34
N LEU A 311 -17.41 -10.80 -0.74
CA LEU A 311 -17.14 -9.47 -1.32
C LEU A 311 -17.34 -8.34 -0.28
N PRO A 312 -18.46 -8.27 0.48
CA PRO A 312 -18.64 -7.24 1.49
C PRO A 312 -17.62 -7.33 2.64
N GLY A 313 -17.29 -8.55 3.08
CA GLY A 313 -16.32 -8.74 4.16
C GLY A 313 -14.89 -8.40 3.74
N PHE A 314 -14.49 -8.69 2.49
CA PHE A 314 -13.20 -8.28 1.96
C PHE A 314 -13.11 -6.75 1.81
N GLN A 315 -14.17 -6.11 1.34
CA GLN A 315 -14.24 -4.65 1.26
C GLN A 315 -14.15 -4.00 2.66
N SER A 316 -14.87 -4.54 3.64
CA SER A 316 -14.79 -4.13 5.05
C SER A 316 -13.38 -4.31 5.62
N LEU A 317 -12.73 -5.45 5.33
CA LEU A 317 -11.36 -5.74 5.74
C LEU A 317 -10.37 -4.73 5.17
N VAL A 318 -10.46 -4.41 3.87
CA VAL A 318 -9.61 -3.39 3.23
C VAL A 318 -9.84 -2.02 3.87
N GLN A 319 -11.10 -1.65 4.10
CA GLN A 319 -11.40 -0.37 4.74
C GLN A 319 -10.83 -0.30 6.16
N ARG A 320 -10.96 -1.35 6.97
CA ARG A 320 -10.49 -1.34 8.35
C ARG A 320 -8.97 -1.45 8.47
N GLU A 321 -8.37 -2.47 7.84
CA GLU A 321 -6.96 -2.82 8.05
C GLU A 321 -5.99 -1.98 7.24
N TRP A 322 -6.45 -1.31 6.17
CA TRP A 322 -5.61 -0.48 5.32
C TRP A 322 -6.02 0.99 5.36
N VAL A 323 -7.28 1.31 5.09
CA VAL A 323 -7.71 2.72 4.97
C VAL A 323 -7.82 3.38 6.34
N ALA A 324 -8.68 2.88 7.22
CA ALA A 324 -8.89 3.40 8.56
C ALA A 324 -7.64 3.24 9.44
N ALA A 325 -6.91 2.13 9.31
CA ALA A 325 -5.61 1.95 9.96
C ALA A 325 -4.53 2.91 9.43
N GLY A 326 -4.78 3.64 8.33
CA GLY A 326 -3.91 4.71 7.87
C GLY A 326 -2.70 4.25 7.06
N HIS A 327 -2.80 3.17 6.28
CA HIS A 327 -1.78 2.84 5.28
C HIS A 327 -1.59 4.03 4.33
N PRO A 328 -0.36 4.55 4.14
CA PRO A 328 -0.14 5.78 3.37
C PRO A 328 -0.15 5.51 1.86
N PHE A 329 -1.32 5.12 1.32
CA PHE A 329 -1.53 4.79 -0.10
C PHE A 329 -0.94 5.84 -1.03
N ALA A 330 -1.19 7.12 -0.75
CA ALA A 330 -0.67 8.23 -1.56
C ALA A 330 0.87 8.19 -1.65
N ARG A 331 1.57 8.11 -0.51
CA ARG A 331 3.03 8.02 -0.47
C ARG A 331 3.56 6.73 -1.11
N ARG A 332 2.93 5.58 -0.84
CA ARG A 332 3.38 4.27 -1.36
C ARG A 332 3.17 4.13 -2.86
N LEU A 333 2.11 4.75 -3.38
CA LEU A 333 1.81 4.78 -4.80
C LEU A 333 2.55 5.93 -5.53
N GLY A 334 3.20 6.86 -4.81
CA GLY A 334 3.79 8.06 -5.41
C GLY A 334 2.73 8.97 -6.03
N LEU A 335 1.62 9.19 -5.31
CA LEU A 335 0.56 10.13 -5.63
C LEU A 335 0.70 11.32 -4.67
N GLY A 336 1.13 12.48 -5.17
CA GLY A 336 1.28 13.72 -4.40
C GLY A 336 2.69 14.33 -4.48
N ARG A 337 2.76 15.67 -4.45
CA ARG A 337 4.03 16.40 -4.35
C ARG A 337 4.73 16.07 -3.02
N PRO A 338 6.06 15.90 -3.00
CA PRO A 338 6.80 15.77 -1.75
C PRO A 338 6.49 17.00 -0.88
N SER A 339 6.16 16.77 0.39
CA SER A 339 6.04 17.88 1.33
C SER A 339 7.45 18.40 1.63
N PRO A 340 7.65 19.69 1.92
CA PRO A 340 8.96 20.23 2.31
C PRO A 340 9.58 19.52 3.52
N ARG A 341 8.78 18.80 4.31
CA ARG A 341 9.24 18.00 5.47
C ARG A 341 9.90 16.67 5.07
N ASP A 342 9.62 16.17 3.86
CA ASP A 342 10.21 14.92 3.36
C ASP A 342 11.63 15.15 2.81
N GLU A 343 11.99 16.36 2.40
CA GLU A 343 13.36 16.72 1.96
C GLU A 343 14.34 16.79 3.13
N VAL A 344 13.89 17.22 4.32
CA VAL A 344 14.75 17.35 5.52
C VAL A 344 15.21 15.98 6.05
N ARG A 345 14.44 14.91 5.83
CA ARG A 345 14.85 13.55 6.23
C ARG A 345 15.71 12.82 5.19
N ALA A 346 15.69 13.25 3.92
CA ALA A 346 16.51 12.67 2.87
C ALA A 346 17.87 13.38 2.68
N GLY A 347 18.01 14.61 3.18
CA GLY A 347 19.24 15.41 3.10
C GLY A 347 20.26 15.20 4.23
N GLY A 348 19.96 14.36 5.22
CA GLY A 348 20.81 14.14 6.41
C GLY A 348 21.94 13.12 6.21
N THR A 349 22.62 13.15 5.06
CA THR A 349 23.92 12.47 4.87
C THR A 349 24.72 13.31 3.88
N GLY A 350 25.59 14.17 4.40
CA GLY A 350 26.46 15.03 3.61
C GLY A 350 27.29 15.93 4.52
N CYS A 351 28.55 15.54 4.69
CA CYS A 351 29.69 16.21 5.31
C CYS A 351 29.51 17.66 5.81
N GLY A 352 29.85 17.84 7.08
CA GLY A 352 30.31 19.06 7.73
C GLY A 352 30.97 18.67 9.04
#